data_AF-A0A7C5C7F6-F1
#
_entry.id   AF-A0A7C5C7F6-F1
#
_cell.length_a   1.000
_cell.length_b   1.000
_cell.length_c   1.000
_cell.angle_alpha   90.00
_cell.angle_beta   90.00
_cell.angle_gamma   90.00
#
_symmetry.space_group_name_H-M   'P 1'
#
loop_
_entity.id
_entity.type
_entity.pdbx_description
1 polymer ?
#
loop_
_entity_poly.entity_id
_entity_poly.type
_entity_poly.pdbx_seq_one_letter_code
_entity_poly.pdbx_strand_id
1 'polypeptide(L)'
;MKKLLSLSLLIFTITIYSQIPNYYKNVNLNVTGMTLKSTLATLIANTHTTTLSYTPGVWNALKKADLDPNNNTKVLLIYGYSDTDGKSKTDRTRNKNANGGNAGTQWNREHTYAKSLGIPNLGTSGPGADAHHIRAADISFNSQRSSKKFVTGSGHAGDQNNGLYPCDEW
;
A
#
# COMPACT_ATOMS: atom_id res chain seq x y z
N MET A 1 26.22 31.18 -31.47
CA MET A 1 25.20 30.12 -31.64
C MET A 1 25.12 29.15 -30.45
N LYS A 2 26.21 28.48 -30.03
CA LYS A 2 26.19 27.51 -28.91
C LYS A 2 25.65 28.09 -27.57
N LYS A 3 26.01 29.33 -27.21
CA LYS A 3 25.52 30.01 -25.99
C LYS A 3 24.02 30.39 -26.03
N LEU A 4 23.49 30.68 -27.21
CA LEU A 4 22.04 30.93 -27.41
C LEU A 4 21.25 29.63 -27.28
N LEU A 5 21.81 28.50 -27.75
CA LEU A 5 21.22 27.17 -27.63
C LEU A 5 21.18 26.68 -26.15
N SER A 6 22.22 26.98 -25.38
CA SER A 6 22.25 26.68 -23.94
C SER A 6 21.25 27.53 -23.14
N LEU A 7 21.07 28.80 -23.51
CA LEU A 7 20.10 29.68 -22.88
C LEU A 7 18.65 29.28 -23.21
N SER A 8 18.39 28.83 -24.45
CA SER A 8 17.07 28.31 -24.82
C SER A 8 16.72 27.00 -24.12
N LEU A 9 17.70 26.10 -23.91
CA LEU A 9 17.48 24.88 -23.12
C LEU A 9 17.14 25.20 -21.66
N LEU A 10 17.83 26.19 -21.06
CA LEU A 10 17.57 26.62 -19.69
C LEU A 10 16.15 27.21 -19.54
N ILE A 11 15.70 28.05 -20.49
CA ILE A 11 14.34 28.61 -20.49
C ILE A 11 13.28 27.50 -20.65
N PHE A 12 13.55 26.48 -21.47
CA PHE A 12 12.66 25.34 -21.68
C PHE A 12 12.49 24.47 -20.42
N THR A 13 13.54 24.35 -19.60
CA THR A 13 13.47 23.63 -18.31
C THR A 13 12.64 24.33 -17.24
N ILE A 14 12.41 25.64 -17.36
CA ILE A 14 11.60 26.41 -16.40
C ILE A 14 10.09 26.28 -16.72
N THR A 15 9.74 25.88 -17.94
CA THR A 15 8.34 25.73 -18.40
C THR A 15 7.73 24.36 -18.19
N ILE A 16 8.41 23.41 -17.55
CA ILE A 16 7.80 22.13 -17.17
C ILE A 16 6.98 22.31 -15.88
N TYR A 17 5.97 23.19 -15.94
CA TYR A 17 4.89 23.15 -14.97
C TYR A 17 4.19 21.80 -15.17
N SER A 18 4.32 20.91 -14.20
CA SER A 18 3.49 19.70 -14.16
C SER A 18 2.04 20.16 -14.15
N GLN A 19 1.30 19.82 -15.20
CA GLN A 19 -0.09 20.22 -15.33
C GLN A 19 -0.89 19.51 -14.24
N ILE A 20 -1.71 20.26 -13.49
CA ILE A 20 -2.61 19.67 -12.51
C ILE A 20 -3.52 18.68 -13.26
N PRO A 21 -3.55 17.39 -12.87
CA PRO A 21 -4.41 16.42 -13.53
C PRO A 21 -5.86 16.90 -13.54
N ASN A 22 -6.61 16.62 -14.62
CA ASN A 22 -8.01 17.05 -14.75
C ASN A 22 -8.89 16.64 -13.56
N TYR A 23 -8.55 15.53 -12.89
CA TYR A 23 -9.19 15.09 -11.65
C TYR A 23 -9.19 16.17 -10.55
N TYR A 24 -8.10 16.94 -10.42
CA TYR A 24 -7.92 17.98 -9.39
C TYR A 24 -8.24 19.39 -9.89
N LYS A 25 -8.79 19.57 -11.10
CA LYS A 25 -8.96 20.90 -11.74
C LYS A 25 -9.76 21.92 -10.90
N ASN A 26 -10.70 21.44 -10.08
CA ASN A 26 -11.57 22.26 -9.25
C ASN A 26 -11.06 22.37 -7.80
N VAL A 27 -9.89 21.82 -7.50
CA VAL A 27 -9.27 21.92 -6.17
C VAL A 27 -8.36 23.14 -6.17
N ASN A 28 -8.61 24.07 -5.24
CA ASN A 28 -7.67 25.16 -4.99
C ASN A 28 -6.45 24.63 -4.24
N LEU A 29 -5.36 24.32 -4.95
CA LEU A 29 -4.13 23.78 -4.35
C LEU A 29 -3.28 24.82 -3.61
N ASN A 30 -3.67 26.09 -3.59
CA ASN A 30 -3.00 27.13 -2.78
C ASN A 30 -3.45 27.14 -1.32
N VAL A 31 -4.54 26.42 -0.98
CA VAL A 31 -4.96 26.26 0.42
C VAL A 31 -4.22 25.11 1.08
N THR A 32 -4.12 25.15 2.42
CA THR A 32 -3.44 24.12 3.21
C THR A 32 -4.31 23.68 4.40
N GLY A 33 -3.82 22.70 5.17
CA GLY A 33 -4.45 22.26 6.41
C GLY A 33 -5.88 21.73 6.22
N MET A 34 -6.79 22.14 7.11
CA MET A 34 -8.17 21.66 7.12
C MET A 34 -8.98 22.04 5.88
N THR A 35 -8.72 23.20 5.30
CA THR A 35 -9.40 23.64 4.07
C THR A 35 -9.07 22.70 2.92
N LEU A 36 -7.77 22.45 2.70
CA LEU A 36 -7.34 21.51 1.64
C LEU A 36 -7.88 20.10 1.88
N LYS A 37 -7.81 19.62 3.13
CA LYS A 37 -8.37 18.32 3.52
C LYS A 37 -9.85 18.21 3.17
N SER A 38 -10.67 19.21 3.51
CA SER A 38 -12.11 19.19 3.23
C SER A 38 -12.39 19.20 1.72
N THR A 39 -11.68 20.03 0.96
CA THR A 39 -11.85 20.08 -0.50
C THR A 39 -11.52 18.74 -1.16
N LEU A 40 -10.41 18.12 -0.76
CA LEU A 40 -10.02 16.80 -1.26
C LEU A 40 -11.00 15.71 -0.81
N ALA A 41 -11.48 15.75 0.43
CA ALA A 41 -12.47 14.79 0.93
C ALA A 41 -13.79 14.86 0.15
N THR A 42 -14.30 16.06 -0.14
CA THR A 42 -15.50 16.25 -0.97
C THR A 42 -15.27 15.74 -2.39
N LEU A 43 -14.10 16.05 -2.99
CA LEU A 43 -13.77 15.53 -4.32
C LEU A 43 -13.78 13.99 -4.34
N ILE A 44 -13.11 13.35 -3.38
CA ILE A 44 -13.05 11.90 -3.27
C ILE A 44 -14.46 11.32 -3.07
N ALA A 45 -15.25 11.88 -2.14
CA ALA A 45 -16.60 11.40 -1.87
C ALA A 45 -17.51 11.47 -3.11
N ASN A 46 -17.37 12.51 -3.93
CA ASN A 46 -18.18 12.70 -5.13
C ASN A 46 -17.69 11.86 -6.33
N THR A 47 -16.42 11.48 -6.37
CA THR A 47 -15.80 10.83 -7.53
C THR A 47 -15.49 9.35 -7.32
N HIS A 48 -15.46 8.88 -6.07
CA HIS A 48 -15.21 7.49 -5.74
C HIS A 48 -16.47 6.65 -5.91
N THR A 49 -16.61 6.04 -7.10
CA THR A 49 -17.80 5.28 -7.49
C THR A 49 -17.65 3.77 -7.28
N THR A 50 -16.42 3.25 -7.19
CA THR A 50 -16.16 1.81 -7.06
C THR A 50 -15.79 1.47 -5.62
N THR A 51 -16.72 0.84 -4.90
CA THR A 51 -16.44 0.31 -3.56
C THR A 51 -16.27 -1.20 -3.62
N LEU A 52 -15.18 -1.71 -3.06
CA LEU A 52 -14.92 -3.15 -3.01
C LEU A 52 -15.55 -3.76 -1.75
N SER A 53 -16.15 -4.94 -1.91
CA SER A 53 -16.45 -5.79 -0.76
C SER A 53 -15.16 -6.42 -0.22
N TYR A 54 -15.13 -6.69 1.09
CA TYR A 54 -13.97 -7.37 1.68
C TYR A 54 -13.71 -8.73 1.02
N THR A 55 -14.77 -9.51 0.83
CA THR A 55 -14.76 -10.74 0.04
C THR A 55 -15.86 -10.66 -1.02
N PRO A 56 -15.58 -10.99 -2.30
CA PRO A 56 -14.28 -11.33 -2.87
C PRO A 56 -13.46 -10.11 -3.33
N GLY A 57 -13.99 -8.88 -3.22
CA GLY A 57 -13.41 -7.69 -3.85
C GLY A 57 -11.94 -7.44 -3.52
N VAL A 58 -11.59 -7.40 -2.23
CA VAL A 58 -10.19 -7.20 -1.81
C VAL A 58 -9.29 -8.35 -2.28
N TRP A 59 -9.74 -9.61 -2.21
CA TRP A 59 -8.94 -10.72 -2.75
C TRP A 59 -8.60 -10.52 -4.23
N ASN A 60 -9.60 -10.12 -5.02
CA ASN A 60 -9.42 -9.89 -6.45
C ASN A 60 -8.49 -8.70 -6.73
N ALA A 61 -8.53 -7.67 -5.88
CA ALA A 61 -7.64 -6.52 -5.97
C ALA A 61 -6.18 -6.93 -5.68
N LEU A 62 -5.91 -7.62 -4.57
CA LEU A 62 -4.54 -7.99 -4.18
C LEU A 62 -3.89 -8.99 -5.14
N LYS A 63 -4.67 -9.89 -5.75
CA LYS A 63 -4.20 -10.77 -6.83
C LYS A 63 -3.69 -10.02 -8.07
N LYS A 64 -3.93 -8.71 -8.16
CA LYS A 64 -3.45 -7.83 -9.23
C LYS A 64 -2.44 -6.80 -8.71
N ALA A 65 -2.73 -6.19 -7.57
CA ALA A 65 -1.94 -5.10 -7.00
C ALA A 65 -0.64 -5.57 -6.37
N ASP A 66 -0.64 -6.74 -5.72
CA ASP A 66 0.51 -7.27 -4.99
C ASP A 66 1.32 -8.27 -5.82
N LEU A 67 1.15 -8.31 -7.15
CA LEU A 67 1.90 -9.24 -8.00
C LEU A 67 3.40 -9.01 -7.88
N ASP A 68 4.17 -10.10 -7.83
CA ASP A 68 5.61 -10.03 -7.99
C ASP A 68 5.93 -9.51 -9.41
N PRO A 69 6.66 -8.37 -9.54
CA PRO A 69 7.01 -7.81 -10.84
C PRO A 69 7.80 -8.79 -11.72
N ASN A 70 8.50 -9.74 -11.13
CA ASN A 70 9.28 -10.76 -11.83
C ASN A 70 8.48 -12.05 -12.10
N ASN A 71 7.34 -12.24 -11.44
CA ASN A 71 6.52 -13.44 -11.60
C ASN A 71 5.04 -13.19 -11.30
N ASN A 72 4.24 -12.96 -12.35
CA ASN A 72 2.81 -12.68 -12.25
C ASN A 72 1.93 -13.87 -11.77
N THR A 73 2.51 -15.02 -11.47
CA THR A 73 1.83 -16.16 -10.82
C THR A 73 1.85 -16.05 -9.31
N LYS A 74 2.68 -15.15 -8.76
CA LYS A 74 2.87 -14.94 -7.33
C LYS A 74 2.48 -13.53 -6.91
N VAL A 75 2.17 -13.38 -5.63
CA VAL A 75 2.09 -12.10 -4.94
C VAL A 75 3.28 -11.94 -4.00
N LEU A 76 3.72 -10.71 -3.79
CA LEU A 76 4.62 -10.33 -2.71
C LEU A 76 3.87 -10.38 -1.38
N LEU A 77 4.49 -10.97 -0.36
CA LEU A 77 3.95 -10.97 0.99
C LEU A 77 4.61 -9.84 1.78
N ILE A 78 3.80 -8.93 2.30
CA ILE A 78 4.29 -7.93 3.25
C ILE A 78 4.95 -8.65 4.44
N TYR A 79 6.11 -8.15 4.88
CA TYR A 79 7.02 -8.76 5.87
C TYR A 79 7.88 -9.93 5.38
N GLY A 80 7.58 -10.51 4.22
CA GLY A 80 8.36 -11.58 3.62
C GLY A 80 9.69 -11.08 3.06
N TYR A 81 10.75 -11.90 3.13
CA TYR A 81 12.07 -11.51 2.65
C TYR A 81 12.93 -12.66 2.08
N SER A 82 12.52 -13.93 2.20
CA SER A 82 13.30 -15.07 1.70
C SER A 82 12.41 -16.25 1.30
N ASP A 83 12.48 -16.68 0.04
CA ASP A 83 11.81 -17.90 -0.45
C ASP A 83 12.67 -19.18 -0.33
N THR A 84 13.90 -19.08 0.18
CA THR A 84 14.92 -20.16 0.08
C THR A 84 15.44 -20.65 1.43
N ASP A 85 14.99 -20.08 2.55
CA ASP A 85 15.42 -20.46 3.91
C ASP A 85 14.62 -21.62 4.51
N GLY A 86 13.64 -22.15 3.77
CA GLY A 86 12.76 -23.23 4.18
C GLY A 86 11.74 -22.83 5.26
N LYS A 87 11.56 -21.53 5.53
CA LYS A 87 10.63 -21.03 6.55
C LYS A 87 9.49 -20.29 5.87
N SER A 88 8.34 -20.95 5.75
CA SER A 88 7.15 -20.40 5.09
C SER A 88 6.68 -19.05 5.65
N LYS A 89 6.93 -18.80 6.93
CA LYS A 89 6.63 -17.51 7.57
C LYS A 89 7.36 -16.35 6.93
N THR A 90 8.60 -16.56 6.48
CA THR A 90 9.50 -15.53 5.96
C THR A 90 9.62 -15.54 4.44
N ASP A 91 8.88 -16.44 3.77
CA ASP A 91 8.64 -16.41 2.32
C ASP A 91 8.34 -14.99 1.85
N ARG A 92 9.07 -14.55 0.83
CA ARG A 92 8.85 -13.27 0.17
C ARG A 92 7.64 -13.32 -0.76
N THR A 93 7.35 -14.49 -1.32
CA THR A 93 6.32 -14.65 -2.35
C THR A 93 5.42 -15.85 -2.12
N ARG A 94 4.19 -15.80 -2.66
CA ARG A 94 3.28 -16.95 -2.67
C ARG A 94 2.41 -16.97 -3.91
N ASN A 95 1.97 -18.16 -4.32
CA ASN A 95 1.04 -18.28 -5.44
C ASN A 95 -0.19 -17.35 -5.22
N LYS A 96 -0.52 -16.54 -6.22
CA LYS A 96 -1.62 -15.56 -6.11
C LYS A 96 -2.98 -16.19 -5.83
N ASN A 97 -3.16 -17.47 -6.16
CA ASN A 97 -4.39 -18.21 -5.90
C ASN A 97 -4.35 -19.02 -4.60
N ALA A 98 -3.23 -19.05 -3.89
CA ALA A 98 -3.12 -19.65 -2.57
C ALA A 98 -3.56 -18.67 -1.47
N ASN A 99 -4.71 -18.04 -1.63
CA ASN A 99 -5.27 -17.12 -0.64
C ASN A 99 -6.31 -17.86 0.23
N GLY A 100 -6.29 -17.66 1.54
CA GLY A 100 -7.20 -18.39 2.42
C GLY A 100 -6.85 -18.32 3.91
N GLY A 101 -6.90 -19.47 4.58
CA GLY A 101 -6.74 -19.60 6.03
C GLY A 101 -5.70 -20.63 6.48
N ASN A 102 -5.07 -21.37 5.57
CA ASN A 102 -4.09 -22.40 5.90
C ASN A 102 -2.68 -21.83 6.04
N ALA A 103 -2.19 -21.70 7.28
CA ALA A 103 -0.87 -21.14 7.56
C ALA A 103 0.26 -21.93 6.88
N GLY A 104 1.31 -21.22 6.47
CA GLY A 104 2.49 -21.79 5.81
C GLY A 104 2.31 -22.22 4.36
N THR A 105 1.08 -22.26 3.83
CA THR A 105 0.81 -22.57 2.42
C THR A 105 -0.07 -21.55 1.73
N GLN A 106 -0.83 -20.77 2.49
CA GLN A 106 -1.70 -19.71 1.98
C GLN A 106 -1.30 -18.35 2.54
N TRP A 107 -1.75 -17.29 1.89
CA TRP A 107 -1.64 -15.91 2.37
C TRP A 107 -3.00 -15.36 2.79
N ASN A 108 -3.00 -14.40 3.70
CA ASN A 108 -4.18 -13.66 4.12
C ASN A 108 -4.08 -12.15 3.84
N ARG A 109 -5.12 -11.42 4.20
CA ARG A 109 -5.20 -9.96 4.09
C ARG A 109 -4.68 -9.34 5.39
N GLU A 110 -3.58 -8.62 5.29
CA GLU A 110 -3.03 -7.80 6.36
C GLU A 110 -3.52 -6.37 6.22
N HIS A 111 -4.07 -5.81 7.30
CA HIS A 111 -4.43 -4.39 7.38
C HIS A 111 -3.21 -3.62 7.88
N THR A 112 -2.54 -2.88 7.01
CA THR A 112 -1.31 -2.15 7.38
C THR A 112 -1.57 -1.16 8.51
N TYR A 113 -2.73 -0.52 8.51
CA TYR A 113 -3.31 0.08 9.71
C TYR A 113 -4.25 -0.90 10.40
N ALA A 114 -3.83 -1.45 11.55
CA ALA A 114 -4.59 -2.48 12.25
C ALA A 114 -6.02 -2.01 12.58
N LYS A 115 -7.02 -2.84 12.26
CA LYS A 115 -8.44 -2.51 12.43
C LYS A 115 -8.81 -2.07 13.85
N SER A 116 -8.16 -2.69 14.84
CA SER A 116 -8.33 -2.43 16.28
C SER A 116 -7.85 -1.04 16.72
N LEU A 117 -6.97 -0.40 15.93
CA LEU A 117 -6.51 0.97 16.19
C LEU A 117 -7.46 2.02 15.61
N GLY A 118 -8.45 1.61 14.80
CA GLY A 118 -9.50 2.50 14.32
C GLY A 118 -10.46 2.89 15.45
N ILE A 119 -10.97 4.12 15.40
CA ILE A 119 -12.03 4.60 16.29
C ILE A 119 -13.20 5.13 15.43
N PRO A 120 -14.29 4.38 15.26
CA PRO A 120 -14.51 2.99 15.72
C PRO A 120 -13.62 1.98 14.98
N ASN A 121 -13.61 0.72 15.45
CA ASN A 121 -12.90 -0.38 14.79
C ASN A 121 -13.27 -0.42 13.30
N LEU A 122 -12.27 -0.55 12.43
CA LEU A 122 -12.49 -0.45 10.98
C LEU A 122 -13.35 -1.59 10.41
N GLY A 123 -13.42 -2.74 11.08
CA GLY A 123 -14.21 -3.88 10.64
C GLY A 123 -13.77 -4.42 9.28
N THR A 124 -14.72 -4.92 8.48
CA THR A 124 -14.48 -5.45 7.13
C THR A 124 -15.46 -4.85 6.11
N SER A 125 -15.87 -3.61 6.35
CA SER A 125 -16.73 -2.82 5.46
C SER A 125 -16.24 -1.37 5.48
N GLY A 126 -16.63 -0.57 4.49
CA GLY A 126 -16.15 0.80 4.34
C GLY A 126 -14.62 0.87 4.43
N PRO A 127 -14.05 1.62 5.41
CA PRO A 127 -12.60 1.72 5.56
C PRO A 127 -11.93 0.37 5.84
N GLY A 128 -12.60 -0.58 6.50
CA GLY A 128 -12.06 -1.93 6.72
C GLY A 128 -11.98 -2.81 5.46
N ALA A 129 -12.64 -2.40 4.38
CA ALA A 129 -12.60 -3.08 3.08
C ALA A 129 -11.82 -2.28 2.00
N ASP A 130 -11.19 -1.17 2.39
CA ASP A 130 -10.39 -0.36 1.48
C ASP A 130 -9.09 -1.10 1.11
N ALA A 131 -8.95 -1.48 -0.17
CA ALA A 131 -7.79 -2.20 -0.65
C ALA A 131 -6.48 -1.39 -0.61
N HIS A 132 -6.54 -0.05 -0.47
CA HIS A 132 -5.33 0.77 -0.44
C HIS A 132 -4.43 0.49 0.76
N HIS A 133 -4.99 0.06 1.89
CA HIS A 133 -4.24 -0.27 3.12
C HIS A 133 -4.30 -1.75 3.50
N ILE A 134 -4.67 -2.62 2.55
CA ILE A 134 -4.66 -4.06 2.75
C ILE A 134 -3.60 -4.67 1.83
N ARG A 135 -2.78 -5.58 2.34
CA ARG A 135 -1.75 -6.30 1.57
C ARG A 135 -1.82 -7.79 1.78
N ALA A 136 -1.32 -8.57 0.83
CA ALA A 136 -1.08 -9.99 0.99
C ALA A 136 0.02 -10.21 2.06
N ALA A 137 -0.21 -11.10 3.00
CA ALA A 137 0.75 -11.44 4.05
C ALA A 137 0.77 -12.94 4.33
N ASP A 138 1.91 -13.45 4.81
CA ASP A 138 1.91 -14.76 5.44
C ASP A 138 1.01 -14.76 6.68
N ILE A 139 0.21 -15.81 6.85
CA ILE A 139 -0.79 -15.88 7.93
C ILE A 139 -0.12 -15.86 9.31
N SER A 140 0.99 -16.57 9.46
CA SER A 140 1.73 -16.64 10.73
C SER A 140 2.46 -15.34 11.02
N PHE A 141 3.00 -14.67 9.99
CA PHE A 141 3.61 -13.35 10.18
C PHE A 141 2.58 -12.28 10.53
N ASN A 142 1.46 -12.22 9.80
CA ASN A 142 0.34 -11.33 10.11
C ASN A 142 -0.15 -11.53 11.55
N SER A 143 -0.32 -12.79 11.99
CA SER A 143 -0.66 -13.10 13.38
C SER A 143 0.37 -12.59 14.39
N GLN A 144 1.68 -12.73 14.11
CA GLN A 144 2.74 -12.16 14.96
C GLN A 144 2.65 -10.63 15.05
N ARG A 145 2.39 -9.96 13.93
CA ARG A 145 2.22 -8.50 13.91
C ARG A 145 1.07 -8.10 14.81
N SER A 146 -0.06 -8.80 14.74
CA SER A 146 -1.25 -8.50 15.54
C SER A 146 -1.71 -7.04 15.34
N SER A 147 -1.69 -6.22 16.39
CA SER A 147 -2.04 -4.79 16.34
C SER A 147 -0.83 -3.88 16.63
N LYS A 148 0.39 -4.41 16.53
CA LYS A 148 1.62 -3.63 16.78
C LYS A 148 1.71 -2.48 15.78
N LYS A 149 2.09 -1.31 16.26
CA LYS A 149 2.44 -0.16 15.42
C LYS A 149 3.75 -0.45 14.70
N PHE A 150 3.89 0.10 13.50
CA PHE A 150 5.18 0.08 12.83
C PHE A 150 6.16 0.99 13.55
N VAL A 151 7.42 0.57 13.57
CA VAL A 151 8.54 1.33 14.13
C VAL A 151 9.65 1.44 13.09
N THR A 152 10.56 2.39 13.30
CA THR A 152 11.81 2.46 12.55
C THR A 152 12.76 1.34 12.98
N GLY A 153 13.58 0.89 12.04
CA GLY A 153 14.52 -0.21 12.20
C GLY A 153 15.32 -0.43 10.92
N SER A 154 16.02 -1.56 10.84
CA SER A 154 16.78 -1.99 9.66
C SER A 154 16.82 -3.52 9.57
N GLY A 155 17.01 -4.05 8.36
CA GLY A 155 17.16 -5.47 8.08
C GLY A 155 15.84 -6.19 7.83
N HIS A 156 15.76 -7.44 8.28
CA HIS A 156 14.57 -8.27 8.07
C HIS A 156 13.40 -7.87 8.97
N ALA A 157 12.18 -8.19 8.53
CA ALA A 157 10.96 -7.88 9.26
C ALA A 157 10.95 -8.56 10.64
N GLY A 158 10.42 -7.89 11.67
CA GLY A 158 10.33 -8.46 13.00
C GLY A 158 9.97 -7.48 14.09
N ASP A 159 9.87 -7.99 15.32
CA ASP A 159 9.61 -7.17 16.49
C ASP A 159 10.88 -6.37 16.84
N GLN A 160 10.76 -5.04 16.87
CA GLN A 160 11.83 -4.10 17.21
C GLN A 160 11.22 -2.91 17.96
N ASN A 161 11.98 -2.22 18.82
CA ASN A 161 11.59 -0.95 19.43
C ASN A 161 10.13 -0.89 19.97
N ASN A 162 9.65 -1.97 20.60
CA ASN A 162 8.26 -2.13 21.08
C ASN A 162 7.16 -2.04 20.00
N GLY A 163 7.48 -2.37 18.75
CA GLY A 163 6.55 -2.50 17.64
C GLY A 163 7.04 -3.50 16.60
N LEU A 164 6.56 -3.36 15.36
CA LEU A 164 7.02 -4.17 14.24
C LEU A 164 7.83 -3.31 13.27
N TYR A 165 9.05 -3.72 12.94
CA TYR A 165 9.76 -3.20 11.78
C TYR A 165 9.37 -4.04 10.54
N PRO A 166 8.84 -3.44 9.45
CA PRO A 166 8.31 -4.19 8.32
C PRO A 166 9.38 -4.80 7.38
N CYS A 167 10.65 -4.42 7.54
CA CYS A 167 11.86 -4.70 6.73
C CYS A 167 12.31 -3.52 5.85
N ASP A 168 13.54 -3.60 5.32
CA ASP A 168 14.13 -2.58 4.43
C ASP A 168 13.39 -2.47 3.07
N GLU A 169 12.61 -3.48 2.69
CA GLU A 169 11.87 -3.50 1.41
C GLU A 169 10.58 -2.66 1.44
N TRP A 170 10.04 -2.36 2.63
CA TRP A 170 8.70 -1.78 2.81
C TRP A 170 8.67 -0.42 3.52
#